data_AF-A0A739HUK7-F1
#
_entry.id   AF-A0A739HUK7-F1
#
_cell.length_a   1.000
_cell.length_b   1.000
_cell.length_c   1.000
_cell.angle_alpha   90.00
_cell.angle_beta   90.00
_cell.angle_gamma   90.00
#
_symmetry.space_group_name_H-M   'P 1'
#
loop_
_entity.id
_entity.type
_entity.pdbx_description
1 polymer ?
#
loop_
_entity_poly.entity_id
_entity_poly.type
_entity_poly.pdbx_seq_one_letter_code
_entity_poly.pdbx_strand_id
1 'polypeptide(L)'
;SLKALLAYDRDLLSNYNMPVIETLQRSIDKEGVIHSYSPDEEAYYGAGMDSSGIDIEDLMPVWSNDPRLPALIRIDHVGDQAIFIYITERDANGEYPIARMERNEFWLAESSLVEYLYNIISGAKDIGFTEEDLHLSQWKAQQKMNEKRDAALLDLEDYHEAFWAKLDALVD
;
A
#
# COMPACT_ATOMS: atom_id res chain seq x y z
N SER A 1 -10.10 -11.35 -1.32
CA SER A 1 -8.80 -11.92 -0.92
C SER A 1 -8.60 -11.89 0.60
N LEU A 2 -8.52 -10.72 1.24
CA LEU A 2 -8.13 -10.57 2.65
C LEU A 2 -8.95 -11.42 3.65
N LYS A 3 -10.27 -11.49 3.49
CA LYS A 3 -11.14 -12.34 4.32
C LYS A 3 -10.75 -13.82 4.26
N ALA A 4 -10.34 -14.30 3.08
CA ALA A 4 -9.94 -15.70 2.89
C ALA A 4 -8.56 -15.97 3.54
N LEU A 5 -7.63 -15.03 3.46
CA LEU A 5 -6.32 -15.14 4.12
C LEU A 5 -6.50 -15.21 5.65
N LEU A 6 -7.26 -14.28 6.23
CA LEU A 6 -7.56 -14.25 7.68
C LEU A 6 -8.27 -15.52 8.17
N ALA A 7 -9.11 -16.14 7.33
CA ALA A 7 -9.80 -17.39 7.67
C ALA A 7 -8.90 -18.63 7.55
N TYR A 8 -7.88 -18.58 6.68
CA TYR A 8 -6.91 -19.64 6.51
C TYR A 8 -5.86 -19.62 7.63
N ASP A 9 -5.11 -18.52 7.72
CA ASP A 9 -4.08 -18.30 8.72
C ASP A 9 -3.79 -16.79 8.82
N ARG A 10 -4.04 -16.20 9.99
CA ARG A 10 -3.80 -14.78 10.23
C ARG A 10 -2.32 -14.45 10.43
N ASP A 11 -1.51 -15.45 10.77
CA ASP A 11 -0.08 -15.32 11.06
C ASP A 11 0.75 -15.92 9.92
N LEU A 12 0.15 -16.04 8.72
CA LEU A 12 0.77 -16.69 7.57
C LEU A 12 2.10 -16.01 7.21
N LEU A 13 3.09 -16.84 6.90
CA LEU A 13 4.36 -16.42 6.32
C LEU A 13 4.40 -16.84 4.85
N SER A 14 4.89 -15.94 3.99
CA SER A 14 5.13 -16.24 2.58
C SER A 14 6.32 -17.21 2.39
N ASN A 15 6.59 -17.62 1.15
CA ASN A 15 7.80 -18.35 0.75
C ASN A 15 9.11 -17.59 1.04
N TYR A 16 9.03 -16.29 1.39
CA TYR A 16 10.16 -15.49 1.87
C TYR A 16 10.34 -15.56 3.39
N ASN A 17 9.52 -16.36 4.08
CA ASN A 17 9.49 -16.45 5.55
C ASN A 17 9.23 -15.08 6.22
N MET A 18 8.39 -14.27 5.57
CA MET A 18 7.98 -12.94 6.01
C MET A 18 6.45 -12.85 6.04
N PRO A 19 5.87 -12.09 6.99
CA PRO A 19 4.43 -11.91 7.10
C PRO A 19 3.85 -11.17 5.89
N VAL A 20 2.53 -11.25 5.73
CA VAL A 20 1.77 -10.54 4.67
C VAL A 20 0.69 -9.64 5.24
N ILE A 21 0.01 -10.08 6.31
CA ILE A 21 -1.18 -9.44 6.87
C ILE A 21 -1.04 -9.20 8.38
N GLU A 22 0.18 -9.06 8.89
CA GLU A 22 0.43 -8.79 10.31
C GLU A 22 0.08 -7.34 10.65
N THR A 23 0.62 -6.37 9.90
CA THR A 23 0.50 -4.94 10.25
C THR A 23 -0.96 -4.47 10.29
N LEU A 24 -1.79 -4.89 9.33
CA LEU A 24 -3.20 -4.49 9.29
C LEU A 24 -4.01 -4.92 10.51
N GLN A 25 -3.60 -6.00 11.20
CA GLN A 25 -4.34 -6.50 12.37
C GLN A 25 -4.28 -5.52 13.54
N ARG A 26 -3.23 -4.67 13.59
CA ARG A 26 -3.07 -3.62 14.61
C ARG A 26 -4.08 -2.48 14.42
N SER A 27 -4.65 -2.34 13.22
CA SER A 27 -5.66 -1.33 12.90
C SER A 27 -7.10 -1.81 13.14
N ILE A 28 -7.31 -3.03 13.65
CA ILE A 28 -8.64 -3.58 13.91
C ILE A 28 -9.09 -3.20 15.32
N ASP A 29 -10.20 -2.46 15.42
CA ASP A 29 -10.75 -2.09 16.72
C ASP A 29 -11.63 -3.19 17.35
N LYS A 30 -12.13 -2.90 18.56
CA LYS A 30 -13.00 -3.80 19.32
C LYS A 30 -14.34 -4.14 18.63
N GLU A 31 -14.80 -3.30 17.70
CA GLU A 31 -16.04 -3.51 16.93
C GLU A 31 -15.75 -4.27 15.61
N GLY A 32 -14.48 -4.56 15.33
CA GLY A 32 -14.04 -5.23 14.11
C GLY A 32 -13.89 -4.29 12.91
N VAL A 33 -13.81 -2.98 13.13
CA VAL A 33 -13.55 -2.00 12.08
C VAL A 33 -12.04 -1.90 11.86
N ILE A 34 -11.61 -2.04 10.60
CA ILE A 34 -10.23 -1.76 10.20
C ILE A 34 -10.11 -0.25 9.96
N HIS A 35 -9.39 0.46 10.82
CA HIS A 35 -9.11 1.88 10.65
C HIS A 35 -8.07 2.07 9.53
N SER A 36 -8.20 3.17 8.78
CA SER A 36 -7.28 3.47 7.68
C SER A 36 -5.86 3.60 8.20
N TYR A 37 -4.92 3.01 7.47
CA TYR A 37 -3.52 3.36 7.57
C TYR A 37 -3.25 4.72 6.90
N SER A 38 -2.23 5.44 7.34
CA SER A 38 -1.75 6.68 6.71
C SER A 38 -0.26 6.53 6.38
N PRO A 39 0.21 6.90 5.17
CA PRO A 39 1.58 6.64 4.74
C PRO A 39 2.57 7.72 5.19
N ASP A 40 2.27 8.46 6.27
CA ASP A 40 3.10 9.57 6.76
C ASP A 40 4.51 9.10 7.15
N GLU A 41 4.64 7.95 7.81
CA GLU A 41 5.95 7.39 8.20
C GLU A 41 6.78 7.00 6.98
N GLU A 42 6.15 6.35 5.99
CA GLU A 42 6.82 6.00 4.74
C GLU A 42 7.21 7.22 3.91
N ALA A 43 6.37 8.26 3.86
CA ALA A 43 6.68 9.54 3.22
C ALA A 43 7.83 10.26 3.95
N TYR A 44 7.81 10.28 5.27
CA TYR A 44 8.82 10.91 6.09
C TYR A 44 10.20 10.28 5.87
N TYR A 45 10.26 8.94 5.89
CA TYR A 45 11.46 8.18 5.52
C TYR A 45 11.86 8.42 4.05
N GLY A 46 10.89 8.46 3.14
CA GLY A 46 11.13 8.68 1.71
C GLY A 46 11.76 10.03 1.39
N ALA A 47 11.48 11.05 2.20
CA ALA A 47 12.12 12.37 2.13
C ALA A 47 13.50 12.43 2.83
N GLY A 48 13.95 11.33 3.44
CA GLY A 48 15.22 11.24 4.18
C GLY A 48 15.19 11.94 5.54
N MET A 49 14.00 12.20 6.08
CA MET A 49 13.82 12.95 7.31
C MET A 49 14.03 12.10 8.57
N ASP A 50 14.05 10.79 8.46
CA ASP A 50 14.34 9.83 9.54
C ASP A 50 15.71 10.07 10.21
N SER A 51 16.67 10.60 9.45
CA SER A 51 18.00 10.97 9.94
C SER A 51 18.15 12.44 10.36
N SER A 52 17.08 13.24 10.26
CA SER A 52 17.12 14.68 10.54
C SER A 52 17.24 15.03 12.02
N GLY A 53 16.84 14.09 12.90
CA GLY A 53 16.73 14.32 14.34
C GLY A 53 15.49 15.14 14.76
N ILE A 54 14.53 15.33 13.85
CA ILE A 54 13.25 15.97 14.10
C ILE A 54 12.20 14.87 14.31
N ASP A 55 11.30 15.03 15.28
CA ASP A 55 10.22 14.08 15.48
C ASP A 55 9.15 14.25 14.39
N ILE A 56 8.61 13.15 13.85
CA ILE A 56 7.63 13.19 12.76
C ILE A 56 6.39 14.01 13.16
N GLU A 57 5.98 13.93 14.42
CA GLU A 57 4.84 14.64 15.00
C GLU A 57 4.93 16.16 14.83
N ASP A 58 6.14 16.73 14.85
CA ASP A 58 6.35 18.17 14.64
C ASP A 58 6.08 18.59 13.19
N LEU A 59 6.26 17.65 12.26
CA LEU A 59 6.13 17.86 10.82
C LEU A 59 4.78 17.42 10.27
N MET A 60 3.99 16.63 11.01
CA MET A 60 2.63 16.21 10.62
C MET A 60 1.68 17.37 10.25
N PRO A 61 0.79 17.21 9.24
CA PRO A 61 0.70 16.06 8.34
C PRO A 61 1.88 16.05 7.34
N VAL A 62 2.44 14.87 7.07
CA VAL A 62 3.52 14.69 6.10
C VAL A 62 2.92 14.40 4.73
N TRP A 63 1.97 13.47 4.66
CA TRP A 63 1.21 13.15 3.46
C TRP A 63 -0.09 13.94 3.38
N SER A 64 -0.65 14.05 2.18
CA SER A 64 -1.94 14.71 1.95
C SER A 64 -3.03 14.15 2.86
N ASN A 65 -3.86 15.05 3.38
CA ASN A 65 -5.03 14.74 4.21
C ASN A 65 -6.34 15.21 3.56
N ASP A 66 -6.35 15.32 2.23
CA ASP A 66 -7.56 15.70 1.48
C ASP A 66 -8.71 14.75 1.87
N PRO A 67 -9.89 15.27 2.22
CA PRO A 67 -10.99 14.46 2.74
C PRO A 67 -11.57 13.47 1.73
N ARG A 68 -11.15 13.54 0.46
CA ARG A 68 -11.54 12.59 -0.60
C ARG A 68 -10.64 11.36 -0.66
N LEU A 69 -9.46 11.40 -0.04
CA LEU A 69 -8.52 10.29 -0.09
C LEU A 69 -9.15 8.99 0.44
N PRO A 70 -8.97 7.87 -0.26
CA PRO A 70 -9.52 6.60 0.18
C PRO A 70 -8.73 6.05 1.38
N ALA A 71 -9.34 5.11 2.09
CA ALA A 71 -8.62 4.40 3.14
C ALA A 71 -7.51 3.51 2.55
N LEU A 72 -6.46 3.26 3.33
CA LEU A 72 -5.39 2.33 3.01
C LEU A 72 -5.35 1.17 4.00
N ILE A 73 -5.03 -0.03 3.51
CA ILE A 73 -4.70 -1.18 4.36
C ILE A 73 -3.28 -1.63 4.03
N ARG A 74 -2.37 -1.53 4.99
CA ARG A 74 -0.96 -1.93 4.82
C ARG A 74 -0.83 -3.45 4.63
N ILE A 75 -0.02 -3.87 3.66
CA ILE A 75 0.36 -5.25 3.38
C ILE A 75 1.85 -5.43 3.60
N ASP A 76 2.25 -6.32 4.50
CA ASP A 76 3.67 -6.57 4.77
C ASP A 76 4.37 -7.09 3.50
N HIS A 77 5.54 -6.52 3.20
CA HIS A 77 6.25 -6.73 1.95
C HIS A 77 7.63 -7.35 2.16
N VAL A 78 8.11 -8.05 1.14
CA VAL A 78 9.39 -8.78 1.15
C VAL A 78 10.59 -7.91 0.78
N GLY A 79 10.35 -6.66 0.39
CA GLY A 79 11.37 -5.68 0.03
C GLY A 79 11.07 -4.30 0.63
N ASP A 80 11.79 -3.28 0.16
CA ASP A 80 11.78 -1.94 0.75
C ASP A 80 10.51 -1.13 0.46
N GLN A 81 9.75 -1.50 -0.57
CA GLN A 81 8.53 -0.78 -0.96
C GLN A 81 7.40 -0.99 0.05
N ALA A 82 6.60 0.05 0.26
CA ALA A 82 5.35 -0.08 0.99
C ALA A 82 4.22 -0.49 0.05
N ILE A 83 3.39 -1.40 0.51
CA ILE A 83 2.28 -1.99 -0.24
C ILE A 83 0.99 -1.73 0.51
N PHE A 84 -0.03 -1.27 -0.23
CA PHE A 84 -1.34 -0.94 0.32
C PHE A 84 -2.45 -1.56 -0.53
N ILE A 85 -3.49 -2.06 0.11
CA ILE A 85 -4.79 -2.19 -0.54
C ILE A 85 -5.42 -0.79 -0.59
N TYR A 86 -5.75 -0.32 -1.78
CA TYR A 86 -6.30 1.02 -2.03
C TYR A 86 -7.83 0.98 -2.01
N ILE A 87 -8.46 1.42 -0.90
CA ILE A 87 -9.88 1.19 -0.62
C ILE A 87 -10.78 2.20 -1.35
N THR A 88 -10.81 2.08 -2.68
CA THR A 88 -11.71 2.82 -3.56
C THR A 88 -12.99 2.01 -3.81
N GLU A 89 -13.10 1.38 -4.97
CA GLU A 89 -14.25 0.56 -5.35
C GLU A 89 -13.81 -0.87 -5.69
N ARG A 90 -14.64 -1.85 -5.32
CA ARG A 90 -14.35 -3.25 -5.63
C ARG A 90 -14.64 -3.57 -7.09
N ASP A 91 -13.83 -4.42 -7.68
CA ASP A 91 -14.05 -4.96 -9.01
C ASP A 91 -15.09 -6.10 -9.04
N ALA A 92 -15.28 -6.74 -10.20
CA ALA A 92 -16.20 -7.85 -10.39
C ALA A 92 -15.86 -9.10 -9.55
N ASN A 93 -14.61 -9.20 -9.08
CA ASN A 93 -14.11 -10.30 -8.26
C ASN A 93 -14.16 -9.95 -6.76
N GLY A 94 -14.58 -8.73 -6.42
CA GLY A 94 -14.66 -8.24 -5.04
C GLY A 94 -13.32 -7.78 -4.49
N GLU A 95 -12.37 -7.43 -5.36
CA GLU A 95 -11.02 -6.97 -5.01
C GLU A 95 -10.87 -5.46 -5.14
N TYR A 96 -9.97 -4.90 -4.35
CA TYR A 96 -9.49 -3.51 -4.46
C TYR A 96 -8.09 -3.50 -5.11
N PRO A 97 -7.69 -2.42 -5.78
CA PRO A 97 -6.35 -2.29 -6.35
C PRO A 97 -5.25 -2.28 -5.29
N ILE A 98 -4.02 -2.57 -5.73
CA ILE A 98 -2.82 -2.39 -4.93
C ILE A 98 -2.15 -1.08 -5.30
N ALA A 99 -1.80 -0.30 -4.28
CA ALA A 99 -0.88 0.82 -4.41
C ALA A 99 0.50 0.45 -3.85
N ARG A 100 1.52 1.03 -4.47
CA ARG A 100 2.92 0.92 -4.04
C ARG A 100 3.45 2.30 -3.73
N MET A 101 4.35 2.35 -2.74
CA MET A 101 5.13 3.53 -2.43
C MET A 101 6.61 3.17 -2.33
N GLU A 102 7.44 3.94 -3.03
CA GLU A 102 8.90 3.86 -2.96
C GLU A 102 9.46 5.27 -2.85
N ARG A 103 10.12 5.56 -1.72
CA ARG A 103 10.62 6.90 -1.40
C ARG A 103 9.50 7.93 -1.49
N ASN A 104 9.57 8.86 -2.46
CA ASN A 104 8.62 9.94 -2.66
C ASN A 104 7.56 9.64 -3.73
N GLU A 105 7.53 8.43 -4.30
CA GLU A 105 6.59 8.06 -5.35
C GLU A 105 5.47 7.16 -4.81
N PHE A 106 4.22 7.46 -5.18
CA PHE A 106 3.04 6.66 -4.88
C PHE A 106 2.27 6.36 -6.18
N TRP A 107 1.94 5.11 -6.46
CA TRP A 107 1.22 4.72 -7.68
C TRP A 107 0.37 3.46 -7.52
N LEU A 108 -0.68 3.30 -8.34
CA LEU A 108 -1.35 2.01 -8.47
C LEU A 108 -0.49 1.04 -9.27
N ALA A 109 -0.35 -0.18 -8.77
CA ALA A 109 0.48 -1.23 -9.35
C ALA A 109 -0.37 -2.43 -9.77
N GLU A 110 -0.51 -3.44 -8.91
CA GLU A 110 -1.28 -4.64 -9.23
C GLU A 110 -2.79 -4.40 -9.24
N SER A 111 -3.51 -5.21 -10.02
CA SER A 111 -4.97 -5.19 -10.09
C SER A 111 -5.63 -5.49 -8.75
N SER A 112 -4.98 -6.31 -7.91
CA SER A 112 -5.52 -6.79 -6.64
C SER A 112 -4.46 -7.48 -5.77
N LEU A 113 -4.81 -7.72 -4.50
CA LEU A 113 -4.01 -8.55 -3.58
C LEU A 113 -3.81 -9.98 -4.12
N VAL A 114 -4.72 -10.48 -4.95
CA VAL A 114 -4.57 -11.78 -5.60
C VAL A 114 -3.38 -11.74 -6.56
N GLU A 115 -3.36 -10.81 -7.52
CA GLU A 115 -2.23 -10.67 -8.46
C GLU A 115 -0.91 -10.48 -7.72
N TYR A 116 -0.87 -9.60 -6.71
CA TYR A 116 0.31 -9.40 -5.87
C TYR A 116 0.83 -10.72 -5.26
N LEU A 117 -0.04 -11.51 -4.63
CA LEU A 117 0.36 -12.76 -3.99
C LEU A 117 0.79 -13.84 -4.98
N TYR A 118 0.18 -13.91 -6.17
CA TYR A 118 0.67 -14.82 -7.21
C TYR A 118 2.11 -14.50 -7.60
N ASN A 119 2.45 -13.21 -7.76
CA ASN A 119 3.83 -12.77 -8.04
C ASN A 119 4.81 -13.09 -6.89
N ILE A 120 4.39 -12.95 -5.63
CA ILE A 120 5.24 -13.33 -4.48
C ILE A 120 5.51 -14.85 -4.50
N ILE A 121 4.46 -15.65 -4.70
CA ILE A 121 4.55 -17.09 -4.59
C ILE A 121 5.27 -17.71 -5.80
N SER A 122 5.27 -17.08 -6.99
CA SER A 122 6.03 -17.58 -8.16
C SER A 122 7.54 -17.69 -7.94
N GLY A 123 8.09 -17.05 -6.91
CA GLY A 123 9.49 -17.25 -6.51
C GLY A 123 9.80 -18.65 -5.93
N ALA A 124 8.78 -19.43 -5.55
CA ALA A 124 8.96 -20.79 -5.03
C ALA A 124 9.20 -21.81 -6.16
N LYS A 125 10.23 -22.66 -6.02
CA LYS A 125 10.66 -23.57 -7.09
C LYS A 125 9.68 -24.70 -7.43
N ASP A 126 8.78 -25.04 -6.51
CA ASP A 126 7.88 -26.20 -6.58
C ASP A 126 6.41 -25.80 -6.73
N ILE A 127 6.11 -24.52 -6.97
CA ILE A 127 4.73 -24.02 -7.09
C ILE A 127 4.09 -24.31 -8.47
N GLY A 128 4.91 -24.65 -9.47
CA GLY A 128 4.42 -25.10 -10.78
C GLY A 128 4.09 -23.98 -11.79
N PHE A 129 4.49 -22.74 -11.50
CA PHE A 129 4.47 -21.59 -12.42
C PHE A 129 5.60 -20.61 -12.07
N THR A 130 5.94 -19.70 -12.98
CA THR A 130 6.91 -18.61 -12.75
C THR A 130 6.28 -17.24 -13.04
N GLU A 131 7.03 -16.16 -12.80
CA GLU A 131 6.59 -14.78 -13.10
C GLU A 131 6.20 -14.58 -14.58
N GLU A 132 6.85 -15.31 -15.50
CA GLU A 132 6.55 -15.24 -16.94
C GLU A 132 5.12 -15.73 -17.26
N ASP A 133 4.55 -16.60 -16.43
CA ASP A 133 3.19 -17.11 -16.59
C ASP A 133 2.12 -16.10 -16.13
N LEU A 134 2.53 -15.03 -15.43
CA LEU A 134 1.65 -14.11 -14.71
C LEU A 134 1.29 -12.85 -15.51
N HIS A 135 1.72 -12.74 -16.77
CA HIS A 135 1.33 -11.67 -17.69
C HIS A 135 -0.08 -11.84 -18.26
N LEU A 136 -1.07 -11.92 -17.37
CA LEU A 136 -2.45 -12.22 -17.70
C LEU A 136 -3.20 -10.98 -18.21
N SER A 137 -3.84 -11.11 -19.37
CA SER A 137 -4.52 -9.98 -20.04
C SER A 137 -5.67 -9.40 -19.22
N GLN A 138 -6.38 -10.23 -18.44
CA GLN A 138 -7.45 -9.79 -17.55
C GLN A 138 -6.94 -8.91 -16.40
N TRP A 139 -5.76 -9.21 -15.83
CA TRP A 139 -5.16 -8.37 -14.79
C TRP A 139 -4.75 -7.03 -15.37
N LYS A 140 -4.13 -7.03 -16.57
CA LYS A 140 -3.77 -5.78 -17.23
C LYS A 140 -5.00 -4.92 -17.59
N ALA A 141 -6.09 -5.55 -18.00
CA ALA A 141 -7.35 -4.86 -18.26
C ALA A 141 -7.93 -4.24 -16.98
N GLN A 142 -7.90 -4.96 -15.85
CA GLN A 142 -8.38 -4.47 -14.57
C GLN A 142 -7.51 -3.34 -14.01
N GLN A 143 -6.17 -3.43 -14.12
CA GLN A 143 -5.24 -2.34 -13.78
C GLN A 143 -5.62 -1.04 -14.51
N LYS A 144 -5.80 -1.12 -15.83
CA LYS A 144 -6.20 0.04 -16.64
C LYS A 144 -7.56 0.63 -16.24
N MET A 145 -8.49 -0.22 -15.82
CA MET A 145 -9.79 0.24 -15.31
C MET A 145 -9.65 0.93 -13.95
N ASN A 146 -8.84 0.37 -13.04
CA ASN A 146 -8.55 0.94 -11.73
C ASN A 146 -7.87 2.30 -11.87
N GLU A 147 -6.79 2.40 -12.65
CA GLU A 147 -6.09 3.65 -12.96
C GLU A 147 -7.05 4.72 -13.50
N LYS A 148 -7.90 4.37 -14.46
CA LYS A 148 -8.85 5.32 -15.05
C LYS A 148 -9.90 5.79 -14.03
N ARG A 149 -10.40 4.88 -13.20
CA ARG A 149 -11.43 5.18 -12.19
C ARG A 149 -10.86 6.04 -11.07
N ASP A 150 -9.65 5.74 -10.64
CA ASP A 150 -9.05 6.28 -9.41
C ASP A 150 -8.07 7.43 -9.69
N ALA A 151 -7.86 7.80 -10.97
CA ALA A 151 -6.94 8.87 -11.38
C ALA A 151 -7.08 10.18 -10.60
N ALA A 152 -8.32 10.61 -10.33
CA ALA A 152 -8.56 11.86 -9.61
C ALA A 152 -8.25 11.78 -8.10
N LEU A 153 -8.19 10.56 -7.54
CA LEU A 153 -7.75 10.33 -6.16
C LEU A 153 -6.24 10.21 -6.09
N LEU A 154 -5.62 9.52 -7.07
CA LEU A 154 -4.17 9.42 -7.18
C LEU A 154 -3.47 10.76 -7.37
N ASP A 155 -4.12 11.71 -8.04
CA ASP A 155 -3.63 13.10 -8.18
C ASP A 155 -3.57 13.86 -6.84
N LEU A 156 -4.17 13.30 -5.78
CA LEU A 156 -4.14 13.85 -4.42
C LEU A 156 -3.10 13.15 -3.52
N GLU A 157 -2.48 12.07 -4.01
CA GLU A 157 -1.48 11.28 -3.28
C GLU A 157 -0.09 11.91 -3.45
N ASP A 158 0.14 12.97 -2.69
CA ASP A 158 1.43 13.65 -2.62
C ASP A 158 1.68 14.15 -1.18
N TYR A 159 2.88 14.66 -0.93
CA TYR A 159 3.22 15.36 0.29
C TYR A 159 2.27 16.54 0.52
N HIS A 160 1.95 16.78 1.79
CA HIS A 160 1.12 17.92 2.15
C HIS A 160 1.91 19.22 1.99
N GLU A 161 1.32 20.26 1.38
CA GLU A 161 1.98 21.57 1.17
C GLU A 161 2.56 22.17 2.47
N ALA A 162 1.86 22.02 3.59
CA ALA A 162 2.35 22.47 4.90
C ALA A 162 3.60 21.72 5.40
N PHE A 163 3.84 20.48 4.97
CA PHE A 163 5.08 19.76 5.28
C PHE A 163 6.28 20.50 4.66
N TRP A 164 6.21 20.83 3.37
CA TRP A 164 7.24 21.61 2.68
C TRP A 164 7.46 22.98 3.31
N ALA A 165 6.37 23.69 3.63
CA ALA A 165 6.47 25.00 4.27
C ALA A 165 7.17 24.96 5.64
N LYS A 166 7.01 23.88 6.42
CA LYS A 166 7.73 23.69 7.68
C LYS A 166 9.22 23.40 7.44
N LEU A 167 9.54 22.60 6.43
CA LEU A 167 10.93 22.30 6.08
C LEU A 167 11.69 23.56 5.62
N ASP A 168 11.06 24.38 4.79
CA ASP A 168 11.64 25.66 4.35
C ASP A 168 11.95 26.57 5.55
N ALA A 169 11.07 26.60 6.55
CA ALA A 169 11.25 27.41 7.76
C ALA A 169 12.34 26.91 8.72
N LEU A 170 12.86 25.68 8.55
CA LEU A 170 13.96 25.14 9.36
C LEU A 170 15.34 25.53 8.83
N VAL A 171 15.42 25.95 7.57
CA VAL A 171 16.68 26.31 6.90
C VAL A 171 17.00 27.81 7.06
N ASP A 172 16.02 28.63 7.45
CA ASP A 172 16.16 30.07 7.78
C ASP A 172 16.61 30.32 9.23
#